data_AF-A0AA39VTH5-F1
#
_entry.id   AF-A0AA39VTH5-F1
#
_cell.length_a   1.000
_cell.length_b   1.000
_cell.length_c   1.000
_cell.angle_alpha   90.00
_cell.angle_beta   90.00
_cell.angle_gamma   90.00
#
_symmetry.space_group_name_H-M   'P 1'
#
loop_
_entity.id
_entity.type
_entity.pdbx_description
1 polymer ?
#
loop_
_entity_poly.entity_id
_entity_poly.type
_entity_poly.pdbx_seq_one_letter_code
_entity_poly.pdbx_strand_id
1 'polypeptide(L)'
;MPLAVSLRHVSPYNKLHVFDLGTLTWSMADATGDVPPPRVGVTMAAVGNTICVWWQGWLNDLWAFDLVDQKWIEYPIAGDSCKGRGGPRLVVARGKIWVVYGFAGVEMDDVHCFDPVQGKWAQVETSGEKPTARSVFSTVEIGKFIIVYGEEVDLVT
;
A
#
# COMPACT_ATOMS: atom_id res chain seq x y z
N MET A 1 7.17 -39.81 -15.47
CA MET A 1 7.89 -38.52 -15.51
C MET A 1 6.88 -37.42 -15.24
N PRO A 2 6.96 -36.65 -14.16
CA PRO A 2 6.07 -35.51 -13.98
C PRO A 2 6.57 -34.33 -14.85
N LEU A 3 5.63 -33.68 -15.52
CA LEU A 3 5.84 -32.47 -16.30
C LEU A 3 6.33 -31.35 -15.39
N ALA A 4 7.49 -30.78 -15.70
CA ALA A 4 7.97 -29.56 -15.06
C ALA A 4 7.00 -28.43 -15.40
N VAL A 5 6.33 -27.89 -14.38
CA VAL A 5 5.62 -26.62 -14.49
C VAL A 5 6.67 -25.55 -14.73
N SER A 6 6.75 -25.06 -15.97
CA SER A 6 7.55 -23.88 -16.29
C SER A 6 6.92 -22.70 -15.55
N LEU A 7 7.52 -22.33 -14.42
CA LEU A 7 7.27 -21.06 -13.77
C LEU A 7 7.66 -19.98 -14.79
N ARG A 8 6.66 -19.43 -15.49
CA ARG A 8 6.87 -18.26 -16.33
C ARG A 8 7.50 -17.20 -15.45
N HIS A 9 8.71 -16.78 -15.78
CA HIS A 9 9.33 -15.60 -15.20
C HIS A 9 8.46 -14.41 -15.65
N VAL A 10 7.42 -14.10 -14.89
CA VAL A 10 6.59 -12.92 -15.11
C VAL A 10 7.44 -11.75 -14.65
N SER A 11 7.98 -10.99 -15.61
CA SER A 11 8.65 -9.74 -15.29
C SER A 11 7.66 -8.86 -14.50
N PRO A 12 8.12 -8.19 -13.43
CA PRO A 12 7.24 -7.32 -12.67
C PRO A 12 6.58 -6.31 -13.61
N TYR A 13 5.32 -5.98 -13.33
CA TYR A 13 4.42 -5.24 -14.22
C TYR A 13 4.00 -3.92 -13.53
N ASN A 14 3.95 -2.80 -14.27
CA ASN A 14 3.64 -1.48 -13.73
C ASN A 14 2.47 -0.75 -14.42
N LYS A 15 1.66 -1.48 -15.19
CA LYS A 15 0.45 -0.88 -15.80
C LYS A 15 -0.72 -0.94 -14.83
N LEU A 16 -1.54 0.10 -14.86
CA LEU A 16 -2.81 0.13 -14.14
C LEU A 16 -3.91 -0.41 -15.05
N HIS A 17 -4.61 -1.43 -14.58
CA HIS A 17 -5.82 -1.94 -15.21
C HIS A 17 -7.04 -1.38 -14.49
N VAL A 18 -8.00 -0.90 -15.28
CA VAL A 18 -9.26 -0.35 -14.78
C VAL A 18 -10.38 -1.28 -15.20
N PHE A 19 -11.18 -1.71 -14.24
CA PHE A 19 -12.42 -2.44 -14.50
C PHE A 19 -13.59 -1.51 -14.27
N ASP A 20 -14.20 -1.07 -15.37
CA ASP A 20 -15.39 -0.22 -15.33
C ASP A 20 -16.62 -1.08 -15.01
N LEU A 21 -17.27 -0.81 -13.88
CA LEU A 21 -18.46 -1.57 -13.43
C LEU A 21 -19.75 -1.19 -14.18
N GLY A 22 -19.78 -0.03 -14.85
CA GLY A 22 -20.92 0.41 -15.67
C GLY A 22 -20.95 -0.29 -17.02
N THR A 23 -19.79 -0.47 -17.66
CA THR A 23 -19.65 -1.17 -18.95
C THR A 23 -19.22 -2.63 -18.82
N LEU A 24 -18.73 -3.04 -17.64
CA LEU A 24 -18.14 -4.35 -17.38
C LEU A 24 -16.93 -4.66 -18.27
N THR A 25 -16.14 -3.65 -18.60
CA THR A 25 -14.97 -3.78 -19.48
C THR A 25 -13.67 -3.48 -18.76
N TRP A 26 -12.62 -4.21 -19.15
CA TRP A 26 -11.25 -3.90 -18.76
C TRP A 26 -10.61 -2.93 -19.75
N SER A 27 -9.91 -1.95 -19.23
CA SER A 27 -9.00 -1.08 -19.98
C SER A 27 -7.65 -0.97 -19.27
N MET A 28 -6.67 -0.44 -19.98
CA MET A 28 -5.39 -0.04 -19.40
C MET A 28 -5.38 1.48 -19.33
N ALA A 29 -5.00 2.05 -18.18
CA ALA A 29 -4.84 3.49 -18.06
C ALA A 29 -3.58 3.94 -18.84
N ASP A 30 -3.67 5.06 -19.56
CA ASP A 30 -2.56 5.66 -20.29
C ASP A 30 -1.71 6.49 -19.33
N ALA A 31 -1.02 5.77 -18.44
CA ALA A 31 -0.23 6.37 -17.38
C ALA A 31 0.97 7.17 -17.93
N THR A 32 1.05 8.44 -17.54
CA THR A 32 2.16 9.36 -17.86
C THR A 32 2.83 9.91 -16.59
N GLY A 33 3.85 10.78 -16.74
CA GLY A 33 4.56 11.39 -15.61
C GLY A 33 5.67 10.52 -15.04
N ASP A 34 5.86 10.56 -13.72
CA ASP A 34 6.89 9.82 -13.02
C ASP A 34 6.44 8.37 -12.83
N VAL A 35 6.42 7.59 -13.91
CA VAL A 35 5.88 6.22 -13.87
C VAL A 35 6.77 5.34 -12.98
N PRO A 36 6.22 4.70 -11.93
CA PRO A 36 7.00 3.86 -11.03
C PRO A 36 7.63 2.67 -11.76
N PRO A 37 8.84 2.23 -11.38
CA PRO A 37 9.39 0.98 -11.85
C PRO A 37 8.47 -0.21 -11.48
N PRO A 38 8.53 -1.31 -12.25
CA PRO A 38 7.72 -2.49 -11.96
C PRO A 38 8.08 -3.14 -10.63
N ARG A 39 7.06 -3.54 -9.88
CA ARG A 39 7.16 -3.96 -8.48
C ARG A 39 6.12 -5.02 -8.12
N VAL A 40 6.40 -5.80 -7.09
CA VAL A 40 5.52 -6.86 -6.55
C VAL A 40 5.24 -6.62 -5.08
N GLY A 41 4.09 -7.10 -4.60
CA GLY A 41 3.67 -6.87 -3.23
C GLY A 41 3.47 -5.37 -2.98
N VAL A 42 2.47 -4.76 -3.59
CA VAL A 42 2.08 -3.38 -3.27
C VAL A 42 0.84 -3.40 -2.41
N THR A 43 0.61 -2.34 -1.65
CA THR A 43 -0.70 -2.05 -1.08
C THR A 43 -1.18 -0.71 -1.62
N MET A 44 -2.49 -0.58 -1.84
CA MET A 44 -3.09 0.56 -2.51
C MET A 44 -4.26 1.09 -1.70
N ALA A 45 -4.44 2.41 -1.74
CA ALA A 45 -5.59 3.10 -1.15
C ALA A 45 -6.04 4.22 -2.09
N ALA A 46 -7.29 4.64 -2.00
CA ALA A 46 -7.82 5.72 -2.82
C ALA A 46 -8.17 6.94 -1.97
N VAL A 47 -7.86 8.14 -2.46
CA VAL A 47 -8.25 9.44 -1.91
C VAL A 47 -8.87 10.30 -3.01
N GLY A 48 -10.19 10.42 -3.00
CA GLY A 48 -10.90 11.08 -4.10
C GLY A 48 -10.61 10.39 -5.44
N ASN A 49 -10.03 11.12 -6.39
CA ASN A 49 -9.62 10.62 -7.70
C ASN A 49 -8.16 10.14 -7.76
N THR A 50 -7.45 10.15 -6.63
CA THR A 50 -6.05 9.74 -6.57
C THR A 50 -5.91 8.35 -5.96
N ILE A 51 -5.15 7.49 -6.62
CA ILE A 51 -4.74 6.19 -6.09
C ILE A 51 -3.35 6.34 -5.49
N CYS A 52 -3.19 5.97 -4.23
CA CYS A 52 -1.91 5.92 -3.54
C CYS A 52 -1.39 4.49 -3.51
N VAL A 53 -0.11 4.31 -3.82
CA VAL A 53 0.55 3.00 -3.88
C VAL A 53 1.77 3.03 -2.99
N TRP A 54 1.81 2.12 -2.03
CA TRP A 54 2.96 1.88 -1.17
C TRP A 54 3.58 0.54 -1.54
N TRP A 55 4.89 0.53 -1.76
CA TRP A 55 5.59 -0.71 -2.05
C TRP A 55 5.90 -1.47 -0.76
N GLN A 56 5.55 -2.76 -0.73
CA GLN A 56 5.95 -3.64 0.35
C GLN A 56 7.36 -4.18 0.11
N GLY A 57 8.22 -4.12 1.13
CA GLY A 57 9.59 -4.66 1.08
C GLY A 57 10.65 -3.62 1.43
N TRP A 58 11.70 -3.52 0.60
CA TRP A 58 12.91 -2.76 0.94
C TRP A 58 12.78 -1.26 0.75
N LEU A 59 11.86 -0.82 -0.11
CA LEU A 59 11.60 0.61 -0.33
C LEU A 59 10.39 1.07 0.48
N ASN A 60 10.45 2.33 0.92
CA ASN A 60 9.45 3.06 1.67
C ASN A 60 8.97 4.28 0.86
N ASP A 61 8.85 4.07 -0.44
CA ASP A 61 8.37 5.04 -1.41
C ASP A 61 6.84 5.01 -1.49
N LEU A 62 6.25 6.19 -1.62
CA LEU A 62 4.82 6.38 -1.78
C LEU A 62 4.57 7.06 -3.12
N TRP A 63 3.76 6.43 -3.95
CA TRP A 63 3.40 6.93 -5.27
C TRP A 63 1.93 7.31 -5.29
N ALA A 64 1.58 8.31 -6.09
CA ALA A 64 0.20 8.70 -6.34
C ALA A 64 -0.07 8.76 -7.83
N PHE A 65 -1.21 8.20 -8.23
CA PHE A 65 -1.75 8.26 -9.58
C PHE A 65 -3.05 9.06 -9.58
N ASP A 66 -3.07 10.17 -10.30
CA ASP A 66 -4.31 10.92 -10.52
C ASP A 66 -5.11 10.28 -11.66
N LEU A 67 -6.36 9.89 -11.40
CA LEU A 67 -7.23 9.24 -12.39
C LEU A 67 -7.79 10.21 -13.44
N VAL A 68 -7.85 11.52 -13.15
CA VAL A 68 -8.35 12.54 -14.08
C VAL A 68 -7.25 12.90 -15.08
N ASP A 69 -6.07 13.23 -14.56
CA ASP A 69 -4.91 13.63 -15.38
C ASP A 69 -4.12 12.43 -15.90
N GLN A 70 -4.42 11.22 -15.42
CA GLN A 70 -3.72 9.97 -15.73
C GLN A 70 -2.20 10.08 -15.54
N LYS A 71 -1.82 10.75 -14.46
CA LYS A 71 -0.43 11.12 -14.19
C LYS A 71 0.04 10.55 -12.87
N TRP A 72 1.22 9.95 -12.90
CA TRP A 72 1.96 9.58 -11.70
C TRP A 72 2.78 10.73 -11.14
N ILE A 73 2.81 10.79 -9.81
CA ILE A 73 3.75 11.58 -9.03
C ILE A 73 4.38 10.70 -7.95
N GLU A 74 5.65 10.92 -7.68
CA GLU A 74 6.33 10.37 -6.51
C GLU A 74 6.16 11.33 -5.33
N TYR A 75 5.66 10.84 -4.19
CA TYR A 75 5.66 11.62 -2.95
C TYR A 75 7.01 11.51 -2.24
N PRO A 76 7.33 12.45 -1.32
CA PRO A 76 8.53 12.37 -0.51
C PRO A 76 8.69 11.01 0.15
N ILE A 77 9.90 10.45 0.05
CA ILE A 77 10.26 9.17 0.67
C ILE A 77 10.14 9.30 2.19
N ALA A 78 9.61 8.27 2.86
CA ALA A 78 9.42 8.30 4.30
C ALA A 78 10.74 8.33 5.09
N GLY A 79 11.82 7.80 4.50
CA GLY A 79 13.15 7.75 5.11
C GLY A 79 13.12 6.98 6.44
N ASP A 80 13.85 7.48 7.42
CA ASP A 80 13.87 6.88 8.76
C ASP A 80 12.54 7.00 9.50
N SER A 81 11.62 7.85 9.04
CA SER A 81 10.30 7.97 9.67
C SER A 81 9.52 6.66 9.55
N CYS A 82 9.55 6.00 8.40
CA CYS A 82 8.86 4.73 8.18
C CYS A 82 9.73 3.80 7.33
N LYS A 83 10.22 2.72 7.93
CA LYS A 83 11.01 1.71 7.23
C LYS A 83 10.16 0.96 6.20
N GLY A 84 10.79 0.54 5.10
CA GLY A 84 10.19 -0.36 4.13
C GLY A 84 9.77 -1.67 4.82
N ARG A 85 8.58 -2.17 4.48
CA ARG A 85 7.92 -3.25 5.23
C ARG A 85 7.00 -4.12 4.37
N GLY A 86 6.96 -5.42 4.66
CA GLY A 86 6.06 -6.42 4.10
C GLY A 86 4.68 -6.40 4.75
N GLY A 87 3.62 -6.65 3.98
CA GLY A 87 2.26 -6.79 4.53
C GLY A 87 1.69 -5.64 5.38
N PRO A 88 2.09 -4.36 5.24
CA PRO A 88 1.39 -3.27 5.90
C PRO A 88 0.01 -3.05 5.27
N ARG A 89 -0.81 -2.23 5.94
CA ARG A 89 -2.00 -1.66 5.31
C ARG A 89 -1.83 -0.18 5.05
N LEU A 90 -2.03 0.18 3.78
CA LEU A 90 -2.17 1.56 3.36
C LEU A 90 -3.65 1.95 3.44
N VAL A 91 -3.95 2.99 4.19
CA VAL A 91 -5.31 3.45 4.42
C VAL A 91 -5.37 4.95 4.20
N VAL A 92 -6.43 5.45 3.57
CA VAL A 92 -6.70 6.89 3.49
C VAL A 92 -7.79 7.21 4.49
N ALA A 93 -7.51 8.12 5.42
CA ALA A 93 -8.51 8.61 6.37
C ALA A 93 -8.27 10.09 6.66
N ARG A 94 -9.36 10.87 6.71
CA ARG A 94 -9.34 12.31 7.03
C ARG A 94 -8.33 13.12 6.18
N GLY A 95 -8.24 12.80 4.89
CA GLY A 95 -7.36 13.48 3.93
C GLY A 95 -5.87 13.19 4.10
N LYS A 96 -5.51 12.18 4.91
CA LYS A 96 -4.13 11.73 5.12
C LYS A 96 -3.98 10.27 4.74
N ILE A 97 -2.74 9.87 4.46
CA ILE A 97 -2.38 8.50 4.08
C ILE A 97 -1.70 7.85 5.28
N TRP A 98 -2.13 6.65 5.64
CA TRP A 98 -1.73 5.95 6.85
C TRP A 98 -1.07 4.63 6.47
N VAL A 99 0.12 4.38 7.01
CA VAL A 99 0.76 3.06 6.97
C VAL A 99 0.59 2.45 8.35
N VAL A 100 -0.15 1.35 8.40
CA VAL A 100 -0.49 0.65 9.63
C VAL A 100 0.28 -0.66 9.68
N TYR A 101 1.14 -0.81 10.69
CA TYR A 101 1.81 -2.07 11.07
C TYR A 101 2.62 -2.67 9.91
N GLY A 102 2.76 -4.00 9.84
CA GLY A 102 3.52 -4.72 8.82
C GLY A 102 4.81 -5.35 9.37
N PHE A 103 5.63 -5.90 8.48
CA PHE A 103 6.85 -6.64 8.81
C PHE A 103 8.10 -5.95 8.27
N ALA A 104 9.00 -5.52 9.15
CA ALA A 104 10.28 -4.91 8.77
C ALA A 104 11.45 -5.58 9.49
N GLY A 105 11.64 -6.87 9.18
CA GLY A 105 12.59 -7.77 9.86
C GLY A 105 12.04 -8.37 11.16
N VAL A 106 11.09 -7.67 11.77
CA VAL A 106 10.21 -8.13 12.85
C VAL A 106 8.81 -7.60 12.59
N GLU A 107 7.81 -8.23 13.21
CA GLU A 107 6.46 -7.70 13.21
C GLU A 107 6.40 -6.33 13.88
N MET A 108 5.68 -5.40 13.26
CA MET A 108 5.56 -4.01 13.71
C MET A 108 4.14 -3.71 14.17
N ASP A 109 4.03 -2.80 15.14
CA ASP A 109 2.77 -2.26 15.68
C ASP A 109 2.70 -0.72 15.62
N ASP A 110 3.59 -0.11 14.83
CA ASP A 110 3.68 1.32 14.63
C ASP A 110 2.67 1.80 13.58
N VAL A 111 2.31 3.09 13.69
CA VAL A 111 1.41 3.76 12.76
C VAL A 111 2.10 5.02 12.26
N HIS A 112 2.15 5.16 10.94
CA HIS A 112 2.74 6.30 10.26
C HIS A 112 1.71 7.03 9.45
N CYS A 113 1.88 8.34 9.34
CA CYS A 113 0.98 9.22 8.63
C CYS A 113 1.76 10.09 7.65
N PHE A 114 1.28 10.16 6.42
CA PHE A 114 1.71 11.12 5.41
C PHE A 114 0.61 12.14 5.17
N ASP A 115 0.98 13.41 5.27
CA ASP A 115 0.14 14.54 4.91
C ASP A 115 0.46 14.97 3.47
N PRO A 116 -0.44 14.72 2.49
CA PRO A 116 -0.19 15.09 1.09
C PRO A 116 -0.22 16.61 0.85
N VAL A 117 -0.85 17.39 1.73
CA VAL A 117 -0.85 18.86 1.63
C VAL A 117 0.49 19.43 2.07
N GLN A 118 1.09 18.85 3.10
CA GLN A 118 2.38 19.32 3.63
C GLN A 118 3.59 18.59 2.99
N GLY A 119 3.37 17.44 2.36
CA GLY A 119 4.44 16.55 1.89
C GLY A 119 5.28 15.99 3.04
N LYS A 120 4.68 15.74 4.21
CA LYS A 120 5.41 15.36 5.43
C LYS A 120 4.94 14.03 6.01
N TRP A 121 5.92 13.24 6.42
CA TRP A 121 5.74 12.02 7.20
C TRP A 121 5.85 12.30 8.70
N ALA A 122 5.09 11.55 9.48
CA ALA A 122 5.25 11.49 10.92
C ALA A 122 4.84 10.10 11.43
N GLN A 123 5.61 9.57 12.39
CA GLN A 123 5.12 8.49 13.24
C GLN A 123 4.08 9.05 14.22
N VAL A 124 3.01 8.30 14.42
CA VAL A 124 1.91 8.68 15.30
C VAL A 124 1.96 7.84 16.56
N GLU A 125 1.97 8.50 17.72
CA GLU A 125 1.84 7.83 19.01
C GLU A 125 0.44 7.24 19.15
N THR A 126 0.36 5.96 19.50
CA THR A 126 -0.89 5.23 19.72
C THR A 126 -0.97 4.72 21.15
N SER A 127 -2.19 4.57 21.67
CA SER A 127 -2.44 4.16 23.06
C SER A 127 -3.75 3.38 23.17
N GLY A 128 -3.93 2.66 24.29
CA GLY A 128 -5.11 1.85 24.57
C GLY A 128 -4.89 0.37 24.26
N GLU A 129 -5.98 -0.37 24.06
CA GLU A 129 -5.96 -1.80 23.73
C GLU A 129 -5.63 -2.00 22.25
N LYS A 130 -4.34 -1.88 21.91
CA LYS A 130 -3.86 -2.08 20.54
C LYS A 130 -3.64 -3.57 20.23
N PRO A 131 -3.87 -4.00 18.98
CA PRO A 131 -3.45 -5.33 18.55
C PRO A 131 -1.94 -5.50 18.73
N THR A 132 -1.51 -6.73 18.99
CA THR A 132 -0.09 -7.10 18.92
C THR A 132 0.47 -6.81 17.52
N ALA A 133 1.78 -6.58 17.46
CA ALA A 133 2.50 -6.44 16.20
C ALA A 133 2.17 -7.57 15.22
N ARG A 134 1.87 -7.20 13.97
CA ARG A 134 1.31 -8.12 12.96
C ARG A 134 1.44 -7.57 11.55
N SER A 135 1.37 -8.48 10.58
CA SER A 135 1.31 -8.18 9.16
C SER A 135 0.20 -9.00 8.48
N VAL A 136 -0.09 -8.72 7.20
CA VAL A 136 -1.02 -9.49 6.34
C VAL A 136 -2.50 -9.54 6.81
N PHE A 137 -2.86 -8.88 7.91
CA PHE A 137 -4.24 -8.67 8.42
C PHE A 137 -5.12 -7.88 7.45
N SER A 138 -6.44 -7.84 7.59
CA SER A 138 -7.33 -7.01 6.74
C SER A 138 -7.71 -5.68 7.41
N THR A 139 -8.02 -4.66 6.59
CA THR A 139 -8.46 -3.35 7.09
C THR A 139 -9.66 -2.78 6.35
N VAL A 140 -10.49 -2.04 7.07
CA VAL A 140 -11.54 -1.17 6.52
C VAL A 140 -11.43 0.20 7.16
N GLU A 141 -11.67 1.25 6.37
CA GLU A 141 -11.80 2.61 6.84
C GLU A 141 -13.26 3.05 6.82
N ILE A 142 -13.67 3.76 7.88
CA ILE A 142 -14.98 4.40 7.94
C ILE A 142 -14.93 5.69 8.77
N GLY A 143 -14.91 6.82 8.07
CA GLY A 143 -14.97 8.16 8.65
C GLY A 143 -13.69 8.54 9.41
N LYS A 144 -13.67 8.27 10.72
CA LYS A 144 -12.48 8.52 11.57
C LYS A 144 -11.83 7.23 12.07
N PHE A 145 -12.35 6.08 11.68
CA PHE A 145 -11.94 4.78 12.20
C PHE A 145 -11.19 3.99 11.14
N ILE A 146 -10.05 3.42 11.56
CA ILE A 146 -9.36 2.35 10.84
C ILE A 146 -9.60 1.08 11.65
N ILE A 147 -10.30 0.13 11.03
CA ILE A 147 -10.69 -1.14 11.65
C ILE A 147 -9.75 -2.21 11.12
N VAL A 148 -9.13 -2.97 12.03
CA VAL A 148 -8.20 -4.06 11.73
C VAL A 148 -8.86 -5.39 12.10
N TYR A 149 -8.78 -6.39 11.23
CA TYR A 149 -9.27 -7.75 11.50
C TYR A 149 -8.34 -8.81 10.94
N GLY A 150 -8.13 -9.87 11.73
CA GLY A 150 -7.27 -11.00 11.38
C GLY A 150 -5.79 -10.77 11.67
N GLU A 151 -5.00 -11.81 11.39
CA GLU A 151 -3.55 -11.86 11.52
C GLU A 151 -3.00 -13.01 10.67
N GLU A 152 -1.72 -12.92 10.30
CA GLU A 152 -0.95 -14.11 9.99
C GLU A 152 -0.69 -14.83 11.31
N VAL A 153 -1.33 -15.98 11.51
CA VAL A 153 -0.98 -16.87 12.62
C VAL A 153 0.27 -17.60 12.16
N ASP A 154 1.40 -17.35 12.82
CA ASP A 154 2.55 -18.25 12.74
C ASP A 154 2.02 -19.64 13.08
N LEU A 155 1.94 -20.53 12.08
CA LEU A 155 1.62 -21.93 12.28
C LEU A 155 2.79 -22.59 13.00
N VAL A 156 2.90 -22.32 14.30
CA VAL A 156 3.79 -23.03 15.21
C VAL A 156 2.96 -23.52 16.39
N THR A 157 2.33 -24.67 16.18
CA THR A 157 2.08 -25.67 17.22
C THR A 157 2.64 -27.00 16.74
#